data_AF-A0A399SND4-F1
#
_entry.id   AF-A0A399SND4-F1
#
_cell.length_a   1.000
_cell.length_b   1.000
_cell.length_c   1.000
_cell.angle_alpha   90.00
_cell.angle_beta   90.00
_cell.angle_gamma   90.00
#
_symmetry.space_group_name_H-M   'P 1'
#
loop_
_entity.id
_entity.type
_entity.pdbx_description
1 polymer ?
#
loop_
_entity_poly.entity_id
_entity_poly.type
_entity_poly.pdbx_seq_one_letter_code
_entity_poly.pdbx_strand_id
1 'polypeptide(L)'
;MVTIVDCVKRTSHEGNDFIALIVQDELQIVTSNSGNVYVAARKASIPSTLEFDEAKMMIGKELPGCIQKVEVPPFEHVNSDGEIVHLNHRWQYVPESHLTEQQAREVEELEELEVETV
;
A
#
# COMPACT_ATOMS: atom_id res chain seq x y z
N MET A 1 -4.08 9.69 4.26
CA MET A 1 -4.94 9.24 3.12
C MET A 1 -4.14 8.34 2.18
N VAL A 2 -4.79 7.58 1.28
CA VAL A 2 -4.07 6.83 0.20
C VAL A 2 -4.63 7.18 -1.17
N THR A 3 -3.79 7.17 -2.21
CA THR A 3 -4.20 7.49 -3.59
C THR A 3 -4.25 6.22 -4.43
N ILE A 4 -5.28 6.07 -5.26
CA ILE A 4 -5.36 5.00 -6.27
C ILE A 4 -4.39 5.36 -7.41
N VAL A 5 -3.37 4.55 -7.62
CA VAL A 5 -2.32 4.82 -8.63
C VAL A 5 -2.39 3.91 -9.84
N ASP A 6 -3.05 2.75 -9.73
CA ASP A 6 -3.16 1.78 -10.82
C ASP A 6 -4.36 0.82 -10.60
N CYS A 7 -4.73 0.06 -11.63
CA CYS A 7 -5.71 -1.02 -11.54
C CYS A 7 -5.27 -2.22 -12.39
N VAL A 8 -5.36 -3.43 -11.83
CA VAL A 8 -4.89 -4.66 -12.48
C VAL A 8 -5.96 -5.76 -12.44
N LYS A 9 -6.02 -6.56 -13.50
CA LYS A 9 -6.79 -7.81 -13.52
C LYS A 9 -6.00 -8.88 -12.79
N ARG A 10 -6.65 -9.62 -11.88
CA ARG A 10 -6.05 -10.74 -11.15
C ARG A 10 -6.99 -11.92 -11.19
N THR A 11 -6.42 -13.12 -11.13
CA THR A 11 -7.16 -14.37 -11.05
C THR A 11 -7.00 -14.93 -9.64
N SER A 12 -8.10 -15.31 -9.00
CA SER A 12 -8.09 -15.94 -7.69
C SER A 12 -7.57 -17.38 -7.78
N HIS A 13 -7.26 -17.99 -6.64
CA HIS A 13 -6.90 -19.41 -6.59
C HIS A 13 -8.02 -20.34 -7.14
N GLU A 14 -9.27 -19.87 -7.12
CA GLU A 14 -10.43 -20.59 -7.64
C GLU A 14 -10.62 -20.40 -9.16
N GLY A 15 -9.76 -19.62 -9.82
CA GLY A 15 -9.83 -19.37 -11.26
C GLY A 15 -10.77 -18.23 -11.66
N ASN A 16 -11.30 -17.46 -10.69
CA ASN A 16 -12.19 -16.35 -10.97
C ASN A 16 -11.38 -15.06 -11.16
N ASP A 17 -11.62 -14.36 -12.27
CA ASP A 17 -11.00 -13.06 -12.54
C ASP A 17 -11.70 -11.95 -11.76
N PHE A 18 -10.92 -11.03 -11.20
CA PHE A 18 -11.38 -9.84 -10.50
C PHE A 18 -10.45 -8.65 -10.75
N ILE A 19 -10.96 -7.45 -10.49
CA ILE A 19 -10.16 -6.22 -10.58
C ILE A 19 -9.58 -5.90 -9.20
N ALA A 20 -8.30 -5.55 -9.16
CA ALA A 20 -7.66 -5.05 -7.97
C ALA A 20 -7.15 -3.62 -8.21
N LEU A 21 -7.57 -2.70 -7.35
CA LEU A 21 -7.03 -1.34 -7.30
C LEU A 21 -5.69 -1.37 -6.55
N ILE A 22 -4.71 -0.65 -7.07
CA ILE A 22 -3.43 -0.44 -6.41
C ILE A 22 -3.46 0.95 -5.79
N VAL A 23 -3.35 0.98 -4.47
CA VAL A 23 -3.27 2.21 -3.70
C VAL A 23 -1.84 2.44 -3.25
N GLN A 24 -1.48 3.70 -3.14
CA GLN A 24 -0.18 4.15 -2.66
C GLN A 24 -0.38 5.19 -1.57
N ASP A 25 0.48 5.17 -0.57
CA ASP A 25 0.59 6.25 0.41
C ASP A 25 1.56 7.33 -0.06
N GLU A 26 1.92 8.21 0.87
CA GLU A 26 2.85 9.30 0.64
C GLU A 26 4.27 8.82 0.33
N LEU A 27 5.00 9.69 -0.37
CA LEU A 27 6.37 9.43 -0.77
C LEU A 27 7.30 9.55 0.44
N GLN A 28 8.11 8.53 0.66
CA GLN A 28 9.12 8.50 1.70
C GLN A 28 10.52 8.52 1.10
N ILE A 29 11.42 9.29 1.70
CA ILE A 29 12.84 9.30 1.34
C ILE A 29 13.52 8.19 2.13
N VAL A 30 14.10 7.23 1.42
CA VAL A 30 14.79 6.07 2.01
C VAL A 30 16.25 6.11 1.60
N THR A 31 17.13 5.74 2.54
CA THR A 31 18.56 5.58 2.26
C THR A 31 18.89 4.09 2.23
N SER A 32 19.49 3.64 1.13
CA SER A 32 19.98 2.26 1.00
C SER A 32 21.14 1.99 1.94
N ASN A 33 21.44 0.71 2.21
CA ASN A 33 22.63 0.31 2.97
C ASN A 33 23.95 0.84 2.38
N SER A 34 23.96 1.17 1.09
CA SER A 34 25.12 1.75 0.39
C SER A 34 25.24 3.28 0.52
N GLY A 35 24.31 3.93 1.22
CA GLY A 35 24.27 5.39 1.41
C GLY A 35 23.54 6.16 0.31
N ASN A 36 23.08 5.48 -0.75
CA ASN A 36 22.29 6.12 -1.81
C ASN A 36 20.87 6.44 -1.33
N VAL A 37 20.40 7.66 -1.59
CA VAL A 37 19.05 8.14 -1.26
C VAL A 37 18.12 7.91 -2.45
N TYR A 38 16.93 7.38 -2.19
CA TYR A 38 15.88 7.17 -3.19
C TYR A 38 14.50 7.44 -2.62
N VAL A 39 13.54 7.73 -3.50
CA VAL A 39 12.14 7.90 -3.12
C VAL A 39 11.44 6.56 -3.24
N ALA A 40 10.75 6.16 -2.17
CA ALA A 40 9.93 4.97 -2.12
C ALA A 40 8.51 5.33 -1.71
N ALA A 41 7.55 4.50 -2.08
CA ALA A 41 6.18 4.63 -1.62
C ALA A 41 5.62 3.22 -1.39
N ARG A 42 4.84 3.06 -0.33
CA ARG A 42 4.25 1.76 0.00
C ARG A 42 3.02 1.58 -0.87
N LYS A 43 2.83 0.36 -1.37
CA LYS A 43 1.69 0.01 -2.21
C LYS A 43 0.93 -1.14 -1.60
N ALA A 44 -0.39 -1.02 -1.62
CA ALA A 44 -1.30 -2.08 -1.24
C ALA A 44 -2.28 -2.35 -2.38
N SER A 45 -2.86 -3.55 -2.38
CA SER A 45 -3.81 -3.96 -3.39
C SER A 45 -5.14 -4.28 -2.75
N ILE A 46 -6.20 -3.65 -3.26
CA ILE A 46 -7.56 -3.76 -2.76
C ILE A 46 -8.41 -4.44 -3.84
N PRO A 47 -8.99 -5.62 -3.59
CA PRO A 47 -9.93 -6.22 -4.52
C PRO A 47 -11.16 -5.34 -4.66
N SER A 48 -11.70 -5.24 -5.87
CA SER A 48 -12.83 -4.40 -6.19
C SER A 48 -13.87 -5.18 -7.01
N THR A 49 -15.12 -4.79 -6.85
CA THR A 49 -16.24 -5.27 -7.66
C THR A 49 -16.46 -4.44 -8.92
N LEU A 50 -15.62 -3.43 -9.17
CA LEU A 50 -15.71 -2.56 -10.33
C LEU A 50 -15.28 -3.29 -11.61
N GLU A 51 -15.85 -2.85 -12.72
CA GLU A 51 -15.35 -3.22 -14.04
C GLU A 51 -14.04 -2.50 -14.36
N PHE A 52 -13.26 -3.04 -15.30
CA PHE A 52 -11.91 -2.53 -15.59
C PHE A 52 -11.89 -1.05 -16.03
N ASP A 53 -12.87 -0.63 -16.83
CA ASP A 53 -12.94 0.76 -17.30
C ASP A 53 -13.40 1.73 -16.21
N GLU A 54 -14.28 1.28 -15.30
CA GLU A 54 -14.67 2.06 -14.11
C GLU A 54 -13.48 2.20 -13.17
N ALA A 55 -12.72 1.13 -12.93
CA ALA A 55 -11.54 1.13 -12.09
C ALA A 55 -10.47 2.11 -12.59
N LYS A 56 -10.28 2.23 -13.92
CA LYS A 56 -9.39 3.25 -14.49
C LYS A 56 -9.82 4.67 -14.19
N MET A 57 -11.13 4.94 -14.19
CA MET A 57 -11.66 6.27 -13.82
C MET A 57 -11.44 6.62 -12.35
N MET A 58 -11.07 5.64 -11.52
CA MET A 58 -10.74 5.85 -10.11
C MET A 58 -9.27 6.21 -9.89
N ILE A 59 -8.39 6.02 -10.88
CA ILE A 59 -6.97 6.40 -10.77
C ILE A 59 -6.86 7.91 -10.52
N GLY A 60 -6.04 8.28 -9.54
CA GLY A 60 -5.85 9.65 -9.06
C GLY A 60 -6.82 10.06 -7.95
N LYS A 61 -7.82 9.25 -7.61
CA LYS A 61 -8.71 9.52 -6.45
C LYS A 61 -8.07 9.05 -5.15
N GLU A 62 -8.45 9.71 -4.07
CA GLU A 62 -8.00 9.41 -2.71
C GLU A 62 -9.05 8.59 -1.95
N LEU A 63 -8.57 7.72 -1.06
CA LEU A 63 -9.38 6.88 -0.19
C LEU A 63 -8.98 7.10 1.29
N PRO A 64 -9.97 7.15 2.20
CA PRO A 64 -9.74 7.29 3.63
C PRO A 64 -9.18 6.01 4.26
N GLY A 65 -7.96 6.12 4.77
CA GLY A 65 -7.22 5.03 5.39
C GLY A 65 -5.72 5.20 5.26
N CYS A 66 -4.99 4.15 5.63
CA CYS A 66 -3.54 4.10 5.56
C CYS A 66 -3.04 2.72 5.09
N ILE A 67 -1.75 2.64 4.74
CA ILE A 67 -1.09 1.37 4.43
C ILE A 67 -0.27 0.94 5.64
N GLN A 68 -0.55 -0.25 6.16
CA GLN A 68 0.14 -0.80 7.32
C GLN A 68 0.94 -2.05 6.97
N LYS A 69 2.00 -2.26 7.74
CA LYS A 69 2.82 -3.47 7.68
C LYS A 69 2.15 -4.56 8.50
N VAL A 70 1.71 -5.63 7.85
CA VAL A 70 1.08 -6.77 8.52
C VAL A 70 2.06 -7.94 8.48
N GLU A 71 2.32 -8.54 9.65
CA GLU A 71 3.13 -9.75 9.74
C GLU A 71 2.39 -10.93 9.12
N VAL A 72 3.08 -11.65 8.24
CA VAL A 72 2.55 -12.84 7.56
C VAL A 72 3.58 -13.96 7.62
N PRO A 73 3.17 -15.24 7.50
CA PRO A 73 4.11 -16.33 7.38
C PRO A 73 5.17 -16.04 6.30
N PRO A 74 6.46 -16.33 6.56
CA PRO A 74 7.54 -16.05 5.62
C PRO A 74 7.21 -16.58 4.24
N PHE A 75 7.27 -15.72 3.23
CA PHE A 75 7.09 -16.07 1.83
C PHE A 75 8.30 -15.62 1.02
N GLU A 76 8.60 -16.39 -0.03
CA GLU A 76 9.63 -16.05 -1.00
C GLU A 76 9.08 -14.99 -1.95
N HIS A 77 9.78 -13.87 -2.06
CA HIS A 77 9.53 -12.82 -3.05
C HIS A 77 10.76 -12.66 -3.93
N VAL A 78 10.56 -12.64 -5.24
CA VAL A 78 11.63 -12.32 -6.18
C VAL A 78 11.65 -10.82 -6.37
N ASN A 79 12.73 -10.18 -5.91
CA ASN A 79 12.93 -8.74 -6.09
C ASN A 79 13.19 -8.40 -7.56
N SER A 80 13.18 -7.11 -7.89
CA SER A 80 13.43 -6.61 -9.26
C SER A 80 14.78 -7.07 -9.85
N ASP A 81 15.77 -7.37 -9.00
CA ASP A 81 17.09 -7.87 -9.40
C ASP A 81 17.14 -9.40 -9.64
N GLY A 82 16.01 -10.10 -9.44
CA GLY A 82 15.92 -11.56 -9.60
C GLY A 82 16.36 -12.37 -8.37
N GLU A 83 16.67 -11.70 -7.26
CA GLU A 83 17.04 -12.36 -6.00
C GLU A 83 15.80 -12.79 -5.21
N ILE A 84 15.85 -14.01 -4.64
CA ILE A 84 14.82 -14.52 -3.74
C ILE A 84 15.06 -13.95 -2.35
N VAL A 85 14.16 -13.07 -1.90
CA VAL A 85 14.14 -12.56 -0.52
C VAL A 85 13.01 -13.21 0.27
N HIS A 86 13.27 -13.48 1.54
CA HIS A 86 12.26 -14.00 2.46
C HIS A 86 11.60 -12.82 3.16
N LEU A 87 10.32 -12.58 2.85
CA LEU A 87 9.54 -11.53 3.48
C LEU A 87 8.58 -12.16 4.50
N ASN A 88 8.60 -11.65 5.71
CA ASN A 88 7.67 -12.01 6.79
C ASN A 88 6.57 -10.96 6.99
N HIS A 89 6.39 -10.08 6.01
CA HIS A 89 5.47 -8.96 6.12
C HIS A 89 4.88 -8.60 4.76
N ARG A 90 3.68 -8.05 4.79
CA ARG A 90 2.97 -7.54 3.61
C ARG A 90 2.36 -6.18 3.91
N TRP A 91 2.33 -5.33 2.90
CA TRP A 91 1.61 -4.06 2.96
C TRP A 91 0.12 -4.30 2.71
N GLN A 92 -0.71 -3.87 3.66
CA GLN A 92 -2.16 -3.97 3.58
C GLN A 92 -2.80 -2.61 3.78
N TYR A 93 -3.84 -2.33 2.99
CA TYR A 93 -4.68 -1.16 3.20
C TYR A 93 -5.59 -1.39 4.41
N VAL A 94 -5.61 -0.42 5.31
CA VAL A 94 -6.51 -0.37 6.46
C VAL A 94 -7.43 0.84 6.28
N PRO A 95 -8.74 0.64 6.08
CA PRO A 95 -9.68 1.75 6.01
C PRO A 95 -9.75 2.46 7.37
N GLU A 96 -9.99 3.76 7.34
CA GLU A 96 -10.04 4.60 8.54
C GLU A 96 -11.00 4.07 9.62
N SER A 97 -12.16 3.54 9.21
CA SER A 97 -13.16 2.95 10.11
C SER A 97 -12.71 1.67 10.84
N HIS A 98 -11.61 1.05 10.40
CA HIS A 98 -11.04 -0.15 11.02
C HIS A 98 -9.73 0.14 11.76
N LEU A 99 -9.33 1.41 11.88
CA LEU A 99 -8.24 1.79 12.77
C LEU A 99 -8.71 1.57 14.22
N THR A 100 -7.94 0.80 14.99
CA THR A 100 -8.13 0.76 16.44
C THR A 100 -7.81 2.13 17.02
N GLU A 101 -8.32 2.45 18.21
CA GLU A 101 -8.05 3.74 18.89
C GLU A 101 -6.55 4.03 19.03
N GLN A 102 -5.73 2.99 19.22
CA GLN A 102 -4.27 3.11 19.26
C GLN A 102 -3.67 3.47 17.89
N GLN A 103 -4.14 2.84 16.81
CA GLN A 103 -3.69 3.13 15.46
C GLN A 103 -4.17 4.48 14.95
N ALA A 104 -5.38 4.91 15.32
CA ALA A 104 -5.91 6.21 14.97
C ALA A 104 -5.08 7.33 15.62
N ARG A 105 -4.71 7.16 16.90
CA ARG A 105 -3.88 8.11 17.64
C ARG A 105 -2.45 8.22 17.11
N GLU A 106 -1.85 7.09 16.71
CA GLU A 106 -0.51 7.09 16.10
C GLU A 106 -0.49 7.75 14.72
N VAL A 107 -1.58 7.61 13.94
CA VAL A 107 -1.74 8.34 12.66
C VAL A 107 -1.91 9.84 12.89
N GLU A 108 -2.76 10.23 13.85
CA GLU A 108 -3.00 11.65 14.21
C GLU A 108 -1.71 12.33 14.73
N GLU A 109 -0.94 11.64 15.57
CA GLU A 109 0.34 12.15 16.10
C GLU A 109 1.40 12.31 15.00
N LEU A 110 1.42 11.44 13.98
CA LEU A 110 2.30 11.58 12.82
C LEU A 110 1.89 12.76 11.92
N GLU A 111 0.60 12.97 11.70
CA GLU A 111 0.09 14.12 10.93
C GLU A 111 0.41 15.45 11.66
N GLU A 112 0.26 15.54 12.98
CA GLU A 112 0.62 16.75 13.75
C GLU A 112 2.13 17.07 13.67
N LEU A 113 2.99 16.06 13.70
CA LEU A 113 4.45 16.24 13.57
C LEU A 113 4.84 16.73 12.17
N GLU A 114 4.14 16.29 11.12
CA GLU A 114 4.36 16.79 9.77
C GLU A 114 3.96 18.26 9.62
N VAL A 115 2.88 18.70 10.27
CA VAL A 115 2.45 20.12 10.27
C VAL A 115 3.43 21.04 11.01
N GLU A 116 4.12 20.55 12.04
CA GLU A 116 5.09 21.35 12.81
C GLU A 116 6.46 21.50 12.09
N THR A 117 6.73 20.69 11.06
CA THR A 117 7.99 20.72 10.30
C THR A 117 7.95 21.55 9.00
N VAL A 118 6.83 22.22 8.70
CA VAL A 118 6.63 23.11 7.53
C VAL A 118 6.56 24.57 7.95
#